data_AF-A0A3B9J2R4-F1
#
_entry.id   AF-A0A3B9J2R4-F1
#
_cell.length_a   1.000
_cell.length_b   1.000
_cell.length_c   1.000
_cell.angle_alpha   90.00
_cell.angle_beta   90.00
_cell.angle_gamma   90.00
#
_symmetry.space_group_name_H-M   'P 1'
#
loop_
_entity.id
_entity.type
_entity.pdbx_description
1 polymer ?
#
loop_
_entity_poly.entity_id
_entity_poly.type
_entity_poly.pdbx_seq_one_letter_code
_entity_poly.pdbx_strand_id
1 'polypeptide(L)' 'LRLSQYLIPGIGDVPGQVDCVILEGADPLGPWGARGVSEMPYITYAPAVTAALHDATGVWINKFPLTPSLVLEHLASVDS' A
#
# COMPACT_ATOMS: atom_id res chain seq x y z
N LEU A 1 21.47 -15.14 3.99
CA LEU A 1 20.32 -14.60 3.23
C LEU A 1 20.81 -13.99 1.94
N ARG A 2 20.13 -14.18 0.80
CA ARG A 2 20.39 -13.44 -0.44
C ARG A 2 19.23 -12.47 -0.68
N LEU A 3 19.51 -11.16 -0.59
CA LEU A 3 18.50 -10.11 -0.80
C LEU A 3 17.97 -10.07 -2.24
N SER A 4 18.65 -10.71 -3.19
CA SER A 4 18.15 -10.89 -4.56
C SER A 4 16.84 -11.70 -4.66
N GLN A 5 16.45 -12.41 -3.60
CA GLN A 5 15.20 -13.17 -3.54
C GLN A 5 14.18 -12.58 -2.55
N TYR A 6 14.58 -11.61 -1.73
CA TYR A 6 13.69 -10.88 -0.83
C TYR A 6 13.70 -9.42 -1.28
N LEU A 7 12.86 -9.13 -2.26
CA LEU A 7 12.90 -7.87 -2.99
C LEU A 7 12.52 -6.72 -2.06
N ILE A 8 13.40 -5.72 -2.00
CA ILE A 8 13.16 -4.42 -1.37
C ILE A 8 12.98 -3.43 -2.52
N PRO A 9 11.92 -2.61 -2.51
CA PRO A 9 11.70 -1.60 -3.54
C PRO A 9 12.94 -0.69 -3.72
N GLY A 10 13.38 -0.53 -4.96
CA GLY A 10 14.38 0.45 -5.35
C GLY A 10 13.74 1.78 -5.72
N ILE A 11 14.56 2.75 -6.15
CA ILE A 11 14.06 4.08 -6.53
C ILE A 11 13.07 4.04 -7.72
N GLY A 12 13.20 3.06 -8.60
CA GLY A 12 12.29 2.89 -9.76
C GLY A 12 10.91 2.32 -9.41
N ASP A 13 10.74 1.77 -8.20
CA ASP A 13 9.46 1.20 -7.75
C ASP A 13 8.59 2.23 -7.00
N VAL A 14 9.17 3.37 -6.62
CA VAL A 14 8.48 4.45 -5.90
C VAL A 14 7.69 5.31 -6.90
N PRO A 15 6.44 5.72 -6.59
CA PRO A 15 5.70 6.63 -7.45
C PRO A 15 6.46 7.95 -7.64
N GLY A 16 6.33 8.55 -8.83
CA GLY A 16 7.02 9.81 -9.15
C GLY A 16 6.61 11.01 -8.29
N GLN A 17 5.47 10.92 -7.59
CA GLN A 17 4.97 11.91 -6.66
C GLN A 17 4.29 11.23 -5.47
N VAL A 18 4.51 11.77 -4.27
CA VAL A 18 3.82 11.38 -3.04
C VAL A 18 3.26 12.66 -2.41
N ASP A 19 1.94 12.77 -2.37
CA ASP A 19 1.26 13.92 -1.78
C ASP A 19 1.01 13.68 -0.29
N CYS A 20 1.73 14.42 0.55
CA CYS A 20 1.62 14.34 2.00
C CYS A 20 0.74 15.48 2.52
N VAL A 21 -0.41 15.15 3.10
CA VAL A 21 -1.31 16.11 3.76
C VAL A 21 -1.16 15.97 5.27
N ILE A 22 -0.76 17.06 5.93
CA ILE A 22 -0.64 17.11 7.39
C ILE A 22 -1.98 17.53 7.98
N LEU A 23 -2.60 16.64 8.76
CA LEU A 23 -3.81 16.95 9.51
C LEU A 23 -3.46 17.33 10.94
N GLU A 24 -3.73 18.58 11.31
CA GLU A 24 -3.47 19.10 12.65
C GLU A 24 -4.67 18.85 13.56
N GLY A 25 -4.59 17.78 14.36
CA GLY A 25 -5.55 17.46 15.40
C GLY A 25 -4.84 17.26 16.73
N ALA A 26 -4.88 18.29 17.60
CA ALA A 26 -4.14 18.30 18.86
C ALA A 26 -4.56 17.13 19.76
N ASP A 27 -3.59 16.29 20.15
CA ASP A 27 -3.81 15.24 21.15
C ASP A 27 -3.75 15.85 22.56
N PRO A 28 -4.82 15.76 23.38
CA PRO A 28 -4.81 16.33 24.73
C PRO A 28 -3.77 15.70 25.66
N LEU A 29 -3.27 14.50 25.33
CA LEU A 29 -2.24 13.78 26.10
C LEU A 29 -0.85 13.94 25.48
N GLY A 30 -0.77 14.47 24.25
CA GLY A 30 0.47 14.62 23.51
C GLY A 30 1.27 15.85 23.93
N PRO A 31 2.61 15.77 23.99
CA PRO A 31 3.43 16.94 24.24
C PRO A 31 3.22 17.95 23.12
N TRP A 32 2.89 19.19 23.48
CA TRP A 32 2.51 20.25 22.53
C TRP A 32 1.36 19.86 21.57
N GLY A 33 0.51 18.90 21.94
CA GLY A 33 -0.59 18.42 21.08
C GLY A 33 -0.18 17.41 20.00
N ALA A 34 1.08 16.93 20.00
CA ALA A 34 1.58 16.02 18.98
C ALA A 34 1.02 14.59 19.11
N ARG A 35 0.82 13.92 17.97
CA ARG A 35 0.41 12.52 17.87
C ARG A 35 1.47 11.71 17.12
N GLY A 36 1.68 10.45 17.53
CA GLY A 36 2.50 9.53 16.77
C GLY A 36 1.85 9.16 15.43
N VAL A 37 2.58 9.33 14.33
CA VAL A 37 2.06 9.13 12.96
C VAL A 37 2.87 8.15 12.11
N SER A 38 4.02 7.66 12.58
CA SER A 38 4.96 6.88 11.76
C SER A 38 4.36 5.62 11.13
N GLU A 39 3.50 4.92 11.87
CA GLU A 39 2.94 3.64 11.42
C GLU A 39 1.69 3.82 10.55
N MET A 40 0.95 4.90 10.73
CA MET A 40 -0.33 5.14 10.05
C MET A 40 -0.22 5.09 8.52
N PRO A 41 0.71 5.81 7.86
CA PRO A 41 0.81 5.77 6.39
C PRO A 41 1.30 4.41 5.88
N TYR A 42 2.07 3.66 6.70
CA TYR A 42 2.53 2.33 6.35
C TYR A 42 1.39 1.30 6.37
N ILE A 43 0.59 1.29 7.44
CA ILE A 43 -0.52 0.34 7.63
C ILE A 43 -1.57 0.49 6.52
N THR A 44 -1.80 1.72 6.05
CA THR A 44 -2.81 1.99 5.01
C THR A 44 -2.35 1.65 3.59
N TYR A 45 -1.06 1.37 3.37
CA TYR A 45 -0.52 1.18 2.02
C TYR A 45 -1.10 -0.06 1.31
N ALA A 46 -1.01 -1.24 1.94
CA ALA A 46 -1.51 -2.49 1.36
C ALA A 46 -3.02 -2.44 0.99
N PRO A 47 -3.94 -1.97 1.86
CA PRO A 47 -5.34 -1.86 1.49
C PRO A 47 -5.59 -0.79 0.42
N ALA A 48 -4.85 0.33 0.41
CA ALA A 48 -5.00 1.35 -0.62
C ALA A 48 -4.62 0.82 -2.02
N VAL A 49 -3.50 0.10 -2.13
CA VAL A 49 -3.08 -0.53 -3.40
C VAL A 49 -4.08 -1.60 -3.84
N THR A 50 -4.59 -2.40 -2.92
CA THR A 50 -5.59 -3.45 -3.24
C THR A 50 -6.91 -2.83 -3.72
N ALA A 51 -7.37 -1.74 -3.08
CA ALA A 51 -8.55 -1.01 -3.51
C ALA A 51 -8.36 -0.37 -4.89
N ALA A 52 -7.18 0.20 -5.18
CA ALA A 52 -6.87 0.75 -6.50
C ALA A 52 -6.84 -0.33 -7.59
N LEU A 53 -6.36 -1.54 -7.27
CA LEU A 53 -6.41 -2.66 -8.21
C LEU A 53 -7.85 -3.09 -8.49
N HIS A 54 -8.69 -3.17 -7.46
CA HIS A 54 -10.12 -3.44 -7.65
C HIS A 54 -10.80 -2.34 -8.47
N ASP A 55 -10.52 -1.07 -8.22
CA ASP A 55 -11.05 0.05 -9.01
C ASP A 55 -10.67 -0.06 -10.50
N ALA A 56 -9.42 -0.45 -10.78
CA ALA A 56 -8.92 -0.59 -12.15
C ALA A 56 -9.43 -1.84 -12.89
N THR A 57 -9.82 -2.90 -12.17
CA THR A 57 -10.06 -4.23 -12.77
C THR A 57 -11.43 -4.83 -12.47
N GLY A 58 -12.15 -4.30 -11.47
CA GLY A 58 -13.38 -4.89 -10.92
C GLY A 58 -13.16 -6.13 -10.05
N VAL A 59 -11.92 -6.56 -9.82
CA VAL A 59 -11.60 -7.82 -9.15
C VAL A 59 -11.07 -7.59 -7.73
N TRP A 60 -11.68 -8.25 -6.75
CA TRP A 60 -11.16 -8.27 -5.38
C TRP A 60 -10.12 -9.38 -5.20
N ILE A 61 -8.93 -9.00 -4.71
CA ILE A 61 -7.86 -9.93 -4.35
C ILE A 61 -7.57 -9.79 -2.86
N ASN A 62 -7.75 -10.86 -2.09
CA ASN A 62 -7.58 -10.87 -0.63
C ASN A 62 -6.23 -11.47 -0.18
N LYS A 63 -5.23 -11.45 -1.05
CA LYS A 63 -3.90 -12.02 -0.82
C LYS A 63 -2.81 -11.02 -1.18
N PHE A 64 -1.76 -10.96 -0.37
CA PHE A 64 -0.63 -10.04 -0.51
C PHE A 64 0.69 -10.78 -0.28
N PRO A 65 1.80 -10.45 -0.98
CA PRO A 65 1.96 -9.38 -1.97
C PRO A 65 1.26 -9.64 -3.31
N LEU A 66 0.89 -8.55 -4.00
CA LEU A 66 0.26 -8.56 -5.33
C LEU A 66 1.31 -8.83 -6.42
N THR A 67 1.84 -10.06 -6.47
CA THR A 67 2.78 -10.45 -7.52
C THR A 67 2.08 -10.52 -8.88
N PRO A 68 2.77 -10.26 -10.00
CA PRO A 68 2.15 -10.31 -11.33
C PRO A 68 1.46 -11.64 -11.64
N SER A 69 2.05 -12.76 -11.21
CA SER A 69 1.46 -14.10 -11.37
C SER A 69 0.12 -14.25 -10.66
N LEU A 70 0.03 -13.74 -9.42
CA LEU A 70 -1.17 -13.81 -8.60
C LEU A 70 -2.27 -12.91 -9.15
N VAL A 71 -1.91 -11.71 -9.60
CA VAL A 71 -2.86 -10.78 -10.25
C VAL A 71 -3.39 -11.38 -11.54
N LEU A 72 -2.52 -11.93 -12.40
CA LEU A 72 -2.92 -12.54 -13.67
C LEU A 72 -3.88 -13.72 -13.47
N GLU A 73 -3.63 -14.58 -12.48
CA GLU A 73 -4.50 -15.70 -12.13
C GLU A 73 -5.93 -15.24 -11.78
N HIS A 74 -6.06 -14.18 -10.99
CA HIS A 74 -7.38 -13.66 -10.59
C HIS A 74 -8.10 -12.98 -11.74
N LEU A 75 -7.39 -12.24 -12.60
CA LEU A 75 -8.00 -11.64 -13.79
C LEU A 75 -8.55 -12.70 -14.76
N ALA A 76 -7.80 -13.77 -15.00
CA ALA A 76 -8.23 -14.86 -15.88
C ALA A 76 -9.47 -15.60 -15.36
N SER A 77 -9.67 -15.65 -14.04
CA SER A 77 -10.85 -16.28 -13.43
C SER A 77 -12.17 -15.54 -13.67
N VAL A 78 -12.10 -14.26 -14.07
CA VAL A 78 -13.29 -13.43 -14.32
C VAL A 78 -13.77 -13.51 -15.78
N ASP A 79 -12.88 -13.84 -16.71
CA ASP A 79 -13.19 -14.01 -18.13
C ASP A 79 -13.76 -15.41 -18.49
N SER A 80 -13.87 -16.32 -17.50
CA SER A 80 -14.35 -17.70 -17.64
C SER A 80 -15.82 -17.85 -17.21
#